data_AF-A0A2W0AT53-F1
#
_entry.id   AF-A0A2W0AT53-F1
#
_cell.length_a   1.000
_cell.length_b   1.000
_cell.length_c   1.000
_cell.angle_alpha   90.00
_cell.angle_beta   90.00
_cell.angle_gamma   90.00
#
_symmetry.space_group_name_H-M   'P 1'
#
loop_
_entity.id
_entity.type
_entity.pdbx_description
1 polymer ?
#
loop_
_entity_poly.entity_id
_entity_poly.type
_entity_poly.pdbx_seq_one_letter_code
_entity_poly.pdbx_strand_id
1 'polypeptide(L)'
;MVNDHTKDVLMDSNGTIVEVEKQVAIDSLPAAVREWLQAQAGKDGKLLEVESLTKHDKLVGYEAQVMIHGKRSEVQVGPDGKPLDHEE
;
A
#
# COMPACT_ATOMS: atom_id res chain seq x y z
N MET A 1 8.90 -16.24 14.68
CA MET A 1 8.95 -14.91 14.05
C MET A 1 7.53 -14.42 13.95
N VAL A 2 7.16 -13.40 14.73
CA VAL A 2 5.97 -12.62 14.44
C VAL A 2 6.43 -11.61 13.40
N ASN A 3 5.80 -11.60 12.22
CA ASN A 3 6.10 -10.58 11.22
C ASN A 3 5.73 -9.22 11.83
N ASP A 4 6.70 -8.34 12.08
CA ASP A 4 6.55 -6.98 12.60
C ASP A 4 5.82 -6.09 11.59
N HIS A 5 4.57 -6.44 11.28
CA HIS A 5 3.71 -5.70 10.37
C HIS A 5 2.70 -4.94 11.22
N THR A 6 2.69 -3.62 11.06
CA THR A 6 1.63 -2.72 11.54
C THR A 6 0.31 -3.09 10.85
N LYS A 7 -0.77 -2.93 11.60
CA LYS A 7 -2.13 -3.14 11.11
C LYS A 7 -3.02 -2.10 11.75
N ASP A 8 -3.56 -1.20 10.93
CA ASP A 8 -4.52 -0.20 11.34
C ASP A 8 -5.93 -0.62 10.91
N VAL A 9 -6.91 -0.33 11.76
CA VAL A 9 -8.31 -0.73 11.56
C VAL A 9 -9.20 0.47 11.86
N LEU A 10 -9.92 0.92 10.85
CA LEU A 10 -10.95 1.93 10.99
C LEU A 10 -12.31 1.25 11.15
N MET A 11 -13.07 1.68 12.15
CA MET A 11 -14.41 1.21 12.41
C MET A 11 -15.40 2.38 12.46
N ASP A 12 -16.63 2.15 12.00
CA ASP A 12 -17.72 3.11 12.13
C ASP A 12 -18.29 3.11 13.57
N SER A 13 -19.25 4.01 13.84
CA SER A 13 -19.90 4.12 15.15
C SER A 13 -20.75 2.90 15.54
N ASN A 14 -21.03 1.99 14.60
CA ASN A 14 -21.76 0.75 14.85
C ASN A 14 -20.81 -0.43 15.14
N GLY A 15 -19.49 -0.20 15.08
CA GLY A 15 -18.47 -1.22 15.22
C GLY A 15 -18.20 -2.02 13.95
N THR A 16 -18.68 -1.57 12.80
CA THR A 16 -18.38 -2.17 11.50
C THR A 16 -16.97 -1.75 11.09
N ILE A 17 -16.12 -2.72 10.71
CA ILE A 17 -14.82 -2.42 10.09
C ILE A 17 -15.08 -1.86 8.69
N VAL A 18 -14.66 -0.62 8.46
CA VAL A 18 -14.81 0.03 7.15
C VAL A 18 -13.51 0.01 6.36
N GLU A 19 -12.37 -0.03 7.05
CA GLU A 19 -11.05 -0.06 6.43
C GLU A 19 -10.03 -0.80 7.29
N VAL A 20 -9.12 -1.50 6.61
CA VAL A 20 -7.96 -2.15 7.18
C VAL A 20 -6.76 -1.83 6.31
N GLU A 21 -5.77 -1.20 6.94
CA GLU A 21 -4.44 -0.99 6.38
C GLU A 21 -3.50 -1.98 7.06
N LYS A 22 -2.60 -2.57 6.29
CA LYS A 22 -1.70 -3.59 6.81
C LYS A 22 -0.40 -3.57 6.04
N GLN A 23 0.70 -3.39 6.74
CA GLN A 23 2.02 -3.57 6.17
C GLN A 23 2.19 -4.97 5.56
N VAL A 24 2.73 -5.02 4.35
CA VAL A 24 2.99 -6.23 3.59
C VAL A 24 4.42 -6.24 3.07
N ALA A 25 4.98 -7.44 2.93
CA ALA A 25 6.30 -7.59 2.32
C ALA A 25 6.19 -7.32 0.82
N ILE A 26 7.09 -6.52 0.26
CA ILE A 26 7.11 -6.21 -1.18
C ILE A 26 7.18 -7.48 -2.07
N ASP A 27 7.86 -8.52 -1.59
CA ASP A 27 8.00 -9.80 -2.30
C ASP A 27 6.72 -10.65 -2.28
N SER A 28 5.74 -10.29 -1.44
CA SER A 28 4.42 -10.92 -1.40
C SER A 28 3.41 -10.31 -2.38
N LEU A 29 3.76 -9.19 -3.01
CA LEU A 29 2.87 -8.46 -3.92
C LEU A 29 2.75 -9.17 -5.28
N PRO A 30 1.61 -8.99 -5.96
CA PRO A 30 1.50 -9.32 -7.38
C PRO A 30 2.63 -8.65 -8.19
N ALA A 31 3.15 -9.34 -9.20
CA ALA A 31 4.28 -8.83 -9.99
C ALA A 31 4.02 -7.44 -10.59
N ALA A 32 2.82 -7.22 -11.14
CA ALA A 32 2.43 -5.94 -11.73
C ALA A 32 2.42 -4.79 -10.70
N VAL A 33 1.93 -5.05 -9.48
CA VAL A 33 1.94 -4.09 -8.37
C VAL A 33 3.38 -3.76 -7.98
N ARG A 34 4.21 -4.77 -7.77
CA ARG A 34 5.63 -4.60 -7.41
C ARG A 34 6.39 -3.79 -8.46
N GLU A 35 6.22 -4.14 -9.74
CA GLU A 35 6.89 -3.45 -10.86
C GLU A 35 6.46 -1.98 -10.95
N TRP A 36 5.16 -1.70 -10.79
CA TRP A 36 4.65 -0.33 -10.82
C TRP A 36 5.20 0.51 -9.65
N LEU A 37 5.17 -0.02 -8.42
CA LEU A 37 5.71 0.67 -7.25
C LEU A 37 7.23 0.92 -7.38
N GLN A 38 7.97 -0.06 -7.88
CA GLN A 38 9.41 0.10 -8.15
C GLN A 38 9.67 1.18 -9.22
N ALA A 39 8.86 1.23 -10.28
CA ALA A 39 8.97 2.27 -11.30
C ALA A 39 8.75 3.66 -10.71
N GLN A 40 7.85 3.79 -9.74
CA GLN A 40 7.52 5.06 -9.11
C GLN A 40 8.60 5.56 -8.15
N ALA A 41 9.38 4.66 -7.54
CA ALA A 41 10.62 5.04 -6.86
C ALA A 41 11.71 5.50 -7.84
N GLY A 42 11.73 4.94 -9.05
CA GLY A 42 12.76 5.24 -10.04
C GLY A 42 14.16 4.79 -9.61
N LYS A 43 15.20 5.25 -10.31
CA LYS A 43 16.59 4.83 -10.06
C LYS A 43 17.19 5.45 -8.79
N ASP A 44 16.76 6.66 -8.45
CA ASP A 44 17.32 7.46 -7.36
C ASP A 44 16.46 7.41 -6.08
N GLY A 45 15.35 6.67 -6.13
CA GLY A 45 14.44 6.50 -5.02
C GLY A 45 14.47 5.12 -4.40
N LYS A 46 13.75 4.98 -3.28
CA LYS A 46 13.54 3.71 -2.60
C LYS A 46 12.12 3.62 -2.05
N LEU A 47 11.60 2.40 -2.05
CA LEU A 47 10.40 2.05 -1.30
C LEU A 47 10.77 1.87 0.17
N LEU A 48 9.96 2.42 1.07
CA LEU A 48 10.16 2.34 2.52
C LEU A 48 9.23 1.28 3.12
N GLU A 49 7.94 1.46 2.90
CA GLU A 49 6.86 0.67 3.44
C GLU A 49 5.82 0.44 2.35
N VAL A 50 5.16 -0.71 2.38
CA VAL A 50 4.03 -1.00 1.51
C VAL A 50 2.91 -1.58 2.36
N GLU A 51 1.71 -1.07 2.16
CA GLU A 51 0.51 -1.52 2.87
C GLU A 51 -0.54 -2.02 1.89
N SER A 52 -1.34 -3.00 2.31
CA SER A 52 -2.57 -3.36 1.62
C SER A 52 -3.73 -2.54 2.17
N LEU A 53 -4.52 -1.93 1.28
CA LEU A 53 -5.71 -1.18 1.62
C LEU A 53 -6.94 -2.05 1.37
N THR A 54 -7.67 -2.39 2.43
CA THR A 54 -8.90 -3.18 2.35
C THR A 54 -10.06 -2.36 2.87
N LYS A 55 -11.06 -2.09 2.03
CA LYS A 55 -12.29 -1.39 2.42
C LYS A 55 -13.50 -2.29 2.29
N HIS A 56 -14.34 -2.33 3.33
CA HIS A 56 -15.50 -3.21 3.38
C HIS A 56 -15.17 -4.66 2.95
N ASP A 57 -14.10 -5.22 3.51
CA ASP A 57 -13.57 -6.57 3.22
C ASP A 57 -13.09 -6.82 1.77
N LYS A 58 -12.95 -5.76 0.97
CA LYS A 58 -12.42 -5.83 -0.40
C LYS A 58 -11.06 -5.16 -0.47
N LEU A 59 -10.06 -5.86 -0.99
CA LEU A 59 -8.77 -5.26 -1.35
C LEU A 59 -9.01 -4.22 -2.47
N VAL A 60 -8.77 -2.95 -2.16
CA VAL A 60 -8.96 -1.83 -3.09
C VAL A 60 -7.64 -1.33 -3.68
N GLY A 61 -6.53 -1.60 -3.02
CA GLY A 61 -5.22 -1.23 -3.55
C GLY A 61 -4.07 -1.56 -2.61
N TYR A 62 -2.91 -1.05 -3.00
CA TYR A 62 -1.71 -1.00 -2.19
C TYR A 62 -1.20 0.43 -2.16
N GLU A 63 -0.77 0.88 -0.99
CA GLU A 63 -0.07 2.14 -0.82
C GLU A 63 1.41 1.87 -0.55
N ALA A 64 2.30 2.70 -1.09
CA ALA A 64 3.69 2.67 -0.73
C ALA A 64 4.24 4.06 -0.40
N GLN A 65 5.06 4.11 0.65
CA GLN A 65 5.92 5.25 0.91
C GLN A 65 7.17 5.18 0.06
N VAL A 66 7.38 6.22 -0.73
CA VAL A 66 8.53 6.41 -1.62
C VAL A 66 9.41 7.53 -1.07
N MET A 67 10.72 7.34 -1.09
CA MET A 67 11.69 8.39 -0.79
C MET A 67 12.55 8.69 -2.00
N ILE A 68 12.54 9.93 -2.49
CA ILE A 68 13.36 10.41 -3.62
C ILE A 68 14.10 11.67 -3.16
N HIS A 69 15.43 11.69 -3.27
CA HIS A 69 16.27 12.82 -2.84
C HIS A 69 15.97 13.33 -1.42
N GLY A 70 15.66 12.39 -0.50
CA GLY A 70 15.34 12.70 0.90
C GLY A 70 13.92 13.21 1.14
N LYS A 71 13.09 13.39 0.11
CA LYS A 71 11.67 13.73 0.23
C LYS A 71 10.82 12.47 0.20
N ARG A 72 9.85 12.39 1.12
CA ARG A 72 8.86 11.30 1.15
C ARG A 72 7.60 11.70 0.39
N SER A 73 6.98 10.72 -0.26
CA SER A 73 5.67 10.81 -0.90
C SER A 73 4.98 9.45 -0.84
N GLU A 74 3.65 9.44 -0.84
CA GLU A 74 2.84 8.22 -0.96
C GLU A 74 2.34 8.05 -2.38
N VAL A 75 2.23 6.80 -2.80
CA VAL A 75 1.71 6.42 -4.12
C VAL A 75 0.85 5.18 -3.95
N GLN A 76 -0.29 5.17 -4.62
CA GLN A 76 -1.22 4.05 -4.58
C GLN A 76 -1.37 3.39 -5.95
N VAL A 77 -1.63 2.09 -5.91
CA VAL A 77 -1.85 1.27 -7.10
C VAL A 77 -2.96 0.27 -6.83
N GLY A 78 -3.80 0.04 -7.84
CA GLY A 78 -4.87 -0.94 -7.77
C GLY A 78 -4.33 -2.37 -7.66
N PRO A 79 -5.19 -3.33 -7.26
CA PRO A 79 -4.77 -4.72 -7.02
C PRO A 79 -4.26 -5.43 -8.29
N ASP A 80 -4.59 -4.88 -9.46
CA ASP A 80 -4.15 -5.36 -10.78
C ASP A 80 -2.87 -4.67 -11.29
N GLY A 81 -2.25 -3.80 -10.50
CA GLY A 81 -1.04 -3.06 -10.87
C GLY A 81 -1.29 -1.82 -11.73
N LYS A 82 -2.54 -1.36 -11.85
CA LYS A 82 -2.88 -0.13 -12.56
C LYS A 82 -3.00 1.06 -11.61
N PRO A 83 -2.71 2.29 -12.08
CA PRO A 83 -3.00 3.50 -11.31
C PRO A 83 -4.48 3.55 -10.89
N LEU A 84 -4.72 4.02 -9.69
CA LEU A 84 -6.07 4.36 -9.23
C LEU A 84 -6.47 5.74 -9.75
N ASP A 85 -7.76 5.94 -10.02
CA ASP A 85 -8.31 7.23 -10.45
C ASP A 85 -8.37 8.25 -9.30
N HIS A 86 -8.25 7.78 -8.05
CA HIS A 86 -8.21 8.56 -6.81
C HIS A 86 -7.45 7.78 -5.74
N GLU A 87 -7.01 8.46 -4.69
CA GLU A 87 -6.55 7.81 -3.47
C GLU A 87 -7.73 7.10 -2.80
N GLU A 88 -7.49 5.87 -2.37
CA GLU A 88 -8.37 5.14 -1.45
C GLU A 88 -8.11 5.68 -0.05
#